data_AF-A0A3P3ZIP4-F1
#
_entry.id   AF-A0A3P3ZIP4-F1
#
_cell.length_a   1.000
_cell.length_b   1.000
_cell.length_c   1.000
_cell.angle_alpha   90.00
_cell.angle_beta   90.00
_cell.angle_gamma   90.00
#
_symmetry.space_group_name_H-M   'P 1'
#
loop_
_entity.id
_entity.type
_entity.pdbx_description
1 polymer ?
#
loop_
_entity_poly.entity_id
_entity_poly.type
_entity_poly.pdbx_seq_one_letter_code
_entity_poly.pdbx_strand_id
1 'polypeptide(L)'
;MLRFGRLCTPKTAGVQRRFLNIHEYQSKKIIKDNGGKVEFGIACKTIEEVEAACAKIKTEKKVVKSQILAGGRGKGVFKDGFQGGVHVCDSAAAAVEAAKHMLGNTLVTKQTGPKGQLVSTLYVTEAIADIKRELYLSLILDRKSASPMFVGSAEGGTSIEELAKTNPEKIKTMKVNVAEGVDHDAAVAYAKELGFSGETAEHAAEQIKTLYNIGKSNDCTMVEINPFVELKNGDVMEIDAKLSFDDNAAFRQKAIFSLEDQTMIDSKEVLAKKHDLNYIALEGNVGCLVNGAGLAMATMDAISLHGGSAANFLDAGGSASEAQIVSAFKIITGDPHVKSILVNIFGGIMHCDVIAQGVVNASKTLSTTIPIVVRLCGTNEQRGKDIISNSGLAIHSADDFDSAARKAVELAK
;
A
#
# COMPACT_ATOMS: atom_id res chain seq x y z
N MET A 1 -11.59 18.59 44.51
CA MET A 1 -10.61 17.58 44.03
C MET A 1 -10.93 17.27 42.58
N LEU A 2 -10.33 17.99 41.62
CA LEU A 2 -10.47 17.71 40.20
C LEU A 2 -9.61 16.48 39.84
N ARG A 3 -10.22 15.40 39.38
CA ARG A 3 -9.51 14.29 38.72
C ARG A 3 -9.30 14.65 37.26
N PHE A 4 -8.07 14.97 36.90
CA PHE A 4 -7.60 15.04 35.52
C PHE A 4 -7.69 13.64 34.88
N GLY A 5 -8.77 13.38 34.14
CA GLY A 5 -8.81 12.28 33.17
C GLY A 5 -8.05 12.70 31.92
N ARG A 6 -6.77 12.33 31.80
CA ARG A 6 -6.08 12.37 30.50
C ARG A 6 -6.70 11.30 29.61
N LEU A 7 -7.62 11.71 28.75
CA LEU A 7 -7.99 10.96 27.55
C LEU A 7 -6.77 10.94 26.62
N CYS A 8 -5.87 9.98 26.81
CA CYS A 8 -5.02 9.53 25.73
C CYS A 8 -5.91 8.67 24.84
N THR A 9 -6.59 9.28 23.87
CA THR A 9 -7.06 8.53 22.71
C THR A 9 -5.81 8.05 21.97
N PRO A 10 -5.55 6.74 21.88
CA PRO A 10 -4.54 6.27 20.96
C PRO A 10 -4.96 6.76 19.57
N LYS A 11 -4.06 7.43 18.85
CA LYS A 11 -4.22 7.61 17.41
C LYS A 11 -4.45 6.19 16.90
N THR A 12 -5.64 5.91 16.39
CA THR A 12 -5.93 4.63 15.74
C THR A 12 -4.82 4.41 14.73
N ALA A 13 -3.94 3.45 14.98
CA ALA A 13 -3.06 2.93 13.96
C ALA A 13 -3.99 2.50 12.83
N GLY A 14 -3.95 3.24 11.71
CA GLY A 14 -4.74 2.90 10.54
C GLY A 14 -4.36 1.47 10.19
N VAL A 15 -5.31 0.53 10.30
CA VAL A 15 -5.11 -0.84 9.86
C VAL A 15 -4.66 -0.76 8.41
N GLN A 16 -3.39 -1.06 8.15
CA GLN A 16 -2.88 -1.12 6.80
C GLN A 16 -3.47 -2.37 6.17
N ARG A 17 -4.66 -2.21 5.57
CA ARG A 17 -5.11 -3.14 4.55
C ARG A 17 -4.25 -2.88 3.34
N ARG A 18 -3.53 -3.89 2.89
CA ARG A 18 -2.97 -3.83 1.55
C ARG A 18 -4.14 -3.94 0.59
N PHE A 19 -4.12 -3.00 -0.33
CA PHE A 19 -4.93 -3.01 -1.52
C PHE A 19 -3.92 -3.24 -2.63
N LEU A 20 -4.18 -4.18 -3.52
CA LEU A 20 -3.39 -4.31 -4.73
C LEU A 20 -3.30 -2.92 -5.39
N ASN A 21 -2.07 -2.50 -5.68
CA ASN A 21 -1.79 -1.32 -6.48
C ASN A 21 -1.08 -1.78 -7.75
N ILE A 22 -1.37 -1.10 -8.84
CA ILE A 22 -0.73 -1.33 -10.14
C ILE A 22 0.02 -0.07 -10.57
N HIS A 23 0.92 -0.21 -11.54
CA HIS A 23 1.70 0.90 -12.09
C HIS A 23 0.84 1.85 -12.92
N GLU A 24 1.27 3.10 -13.06
CA GLU A 24 0.56 4.14 -13.84
C GLU A 24 0.27 3.67 -15.27
N TYR A 25 1.22 3.03 -15.95
CA TYR A 25 0.99 2.55 -17.33
C TYR A 25 -0.12 1.49 -17.42
N GLN A 26 -0.29 0.66 -16.38
CA GLN A 26 -1.35 -0.35 -16.29
C GLN A 26 -2.69 0.33 -15.98
N SER A 27 -2.70 1.27 -15.02
CA SER A 27 -3.85 2.10 -14.70
C SER A 27 -4.37 2.85 -15.93
N LYS A 28 -3.48 3.50 -16.70
CA LYS A 28 -3.85 4.23 -17.91
C LYS A 28 -4.36 3.34 -19.02
N LYS A 29 -3.83 2.13 -19.14
CA LYS A 29 -4.40 1.14 -20.06
C LYS A 29 -5.86 0.82 -19.69
N ILE A 30 -6.15 0.57 -18.42
CA ILE A 30 -7.52 0.31 -17.95
C ILE A 30 -8.42 1.53 -18.22
N ILE A 31 -7.96 2.74 -17.88
CA ILE A 31 -8.71 3.97 -18.13
C ILE A 31 -9.04 4.12 -19.62
N LYS A 32 -8.03 4.00 -20.49
CA LYS A 32 -8.19 4.11 -21.94
C LYS A 32 -9.14 3.08 -22.52
N ASP A 33 -8.98 1.82 -22.14
CA ASP A 33 -9.80 0.71 -22.64
C ASP A 33 -11.28 0.86 -22.22
N ASN A 34 -11.57 1.69 -21.21
CA ASN A 34 -12.92 1.95 -20.69
C ASN A 34 -13.42 3.37 -21.01
N GLY A 35 -12.82 4.06 -21.98
CA GLY A 35 -13.32 5.34 -22.51
C GLY A 35 -12.77 6.60 -21.85
N GLY A 36 -11.82 6.48 -20.92
CA GLY A 36 -11.09 7.62 -20.37
C GLY A 36 -10.06 8.18 -21.35
N LYS A 37 -9.67 9.44 -21.13
CA LYS A 37 -8.79 10.23 -22.01
C LYS A 37 -7.40 10.37 -21.41
N VAL A 38 -6.49 9.46 -21.80
CA VAL A 38 -5.07 9.48 -21.40
C VAL A 38 -4.16 9.78 -22.59
N GLU A 39 -2.95 10.27 -22.32
CA GLU A 39 -1.93 10.44 -23.36
C GLU A 39 -1.39 9.11 -23.88
N PHE A 40 -0.87 9.09 -25.11
CA PHE A 40 -0.17 7.91 -25.60
C PHE A 40 1.16 7.74 -24.86
N GLY A 41 1.48 6.50 -24.51
CA GLY A 41 2.75 6.16 -23.89
C GLY A 41 3.06 4.67 -23.97
N ILE A 42 4.32 4.33 -23.70
CA ILE A 42 4.88 2.99 -23.82
C ILE A 42 5.72 2.69 -22.58
N ALA A 43 5.44 1.54 -21.95
CA ALA A 43 6.26 1.03 -20.85
C ALA A 43 7.53 0.39 -21.42
N CYS A 44 8.68 0.73 -20.84
CA CYS A 44 10.01 0.35 -21.30
C CYS A 44 10.82 -0.21 -20.13
N LYS A 45 11.46 -1.35 -20.32
CA LYS A 45 12.32 -2.06 -19.36
C LYS A 45 13.80 -2.04 -19.75
N THR A 46 14.12 -1.57 -20.96
CA THR A 46 15.48 -1.36 -21.44
C THR A 46 15.62 0.02 -22.10
N ILE A 47 16.86 0.46 -22.30
CA ILE A 47 17.15 1.73 -22.96
C ILE A 47 16.76 1.66 -24.45
N GLU A 48 16.95 0.50 -25.09
CA GLU A 48 16.55 0.27 -26.48
C GLU A 48 15.02 0.38 -26.65
N GLU A 49 14.25 -0.08 -25.67
CA GLU A 49 12.80 0.10 -25.65
C GLU A 49 12.42 1.58 -25.50
N VAL A 50 13.17 2.36 -24.72
CA VAL A 50 12.97 3.82 -24.59
C VAL A 50 13.24 4.53 -25.92
N GLU A 51 14.31 4.18 -26.62
CA GLU A 51 14.62 4.71 -27.95
C GLU A 51 13.51 4.40 -28.96
N ALA A 52 13.06 3.13 -28.99
CA ALA A 52 11.97 2.69 -29.85
C ALA A 52 10.64 3.38 -29.50
N ALA A 53 10.37 3.64 -28.21
CA ALA A 53 9.20 4.39 -27.77
C ALA A 53 9.27 5.85 -28.22
N CYS A 54 10.43 6.49 -28.08
CA CYS A 54 10.64 7.86 -28.53
C CYS A 54 10.41 8.04 -30.04
N ALA A 55 10.71 7.02 -30.84
CA ALA A 55 10.44 7.02 -32.28
C ALA A 55 8.94 6.91 -32.64
N LYS A 56 8.13 6.31 -31.76
CA LYS A 56 6.67 6.15 -31.95
C LYS A 56 5.88 7.36 -31.44
N ILE A 57 6.42 8.08 -30.45
CA ILE A 57 5.82 9.27 -29.88
C ILE A 57 6.00 10.45 -30.84
N LYS A 58 4.87 10.98 -31.34
CA LYS A 58 4.86 11.99 -32.40
C LYS A 58 5.11 13.41 -31.89
N THR A 59 4.87 13.66 -30.60
CA THR A 59 5.11 14.97 -29.97
C THR A 59 6.60 15.26 -29.91
N GLU A 60 6.99 16.53 -30.08
CA GLU A 60 8.40 16.95 -29.98
C GLU A 60 8.96 16.64 -28.58
N LYS A 61 8.24 17.07 -27.55
CA LYS A 61 8.54 16.79 -26.15
C LYS A 61 8.00 15.43 -25.71
N LYS A 62 8.76 14.74 -24.86
CA LYS A 62 8.45 13.43 -24.27
C LYS A 62 8.42 13.59 -22.75
N VAL A 63 7.71 12.71 -22.05
CA VAL A 63 7.82 12.61 -20.60
C VAL A 63 8.32 11.22 -20.22
N VAL A 64 9.39 11.15 -19.43
CA VAL A 64 9.92 9.89 -18.88
C VAL A 64 9.51 9.80 -17.41
N LYS A 65 8.74 8.77 -17.05
CA LYS A 65 8.16 8.60 -15.71
C LYS A 65 8.61 7.27 -15.09
N SER A 66 9.21 7.32 -13.91
CA SER A 66 9.52 6.12 -13.12
C SER A 66 8.24 5.36 -12.77
N GLN A 67 8.22 4.05 -13.01
CA GLN A 67 7.11 3.19 -12.59
C GLN A 67 7.43 2.56 -11.25
N ILE A 68 6.95 3.22 -10.19
CA ILE A 68 6.93 2.71 -8.83
C ILE A 68 5.51 2.92 -8.28
N LEU A 69 5.10 2.12 -7.29
CA LEU A 69 3.73 2.18 -6.73
C LEU A 69 3.52 3.38 -5.79
N ALA A 70 4.60 3.97 -5.30
CA ALA A 70 4.56 5.16 -4.46
C ALA A 70 4.37 6.44 -5.28
N GLY A 71 3.56 7.36 -4.73
CA GLY A 71 3.36 8.69 -5.28
C GLY A 71 4.52 9.65 -4.98
N GLY A 72 4.39 10.90 -5.44
CA GLY A 72 5.38 11.95 -5.22
C GLY A 72 6.66 11.81 -6.06
N ARG A 73 6.60 11.04 -7.15
CA ARG A 73 7.74 10.71 -8.02
C ARG A 73 8.45 11.94 -8.56
N GLY A 74 7.72 12.97 -9.00
CA GLY A 74 8.30 14.21 -9.53
C GLY A 74 9.21 14.95 -8.53
N LYS A 75 8.95 14.83 -7.22
CA LYS A 75 9.78 15.42 -6.15
C LYS A 75 10.73 14.40 -5.50
N GLY A 76 10.78 13.18 -6.02
CA GLY A 76 11.67 12.14 -5.51
C GLY A 76 13.12 12.39 -5.88
N VAL A 77 14.04 11.69 -5.20
CA VAL A 77 15.47 11.76 -5.44
C VAL A 77 16.02 10.35 -5.56
N PHE A 78 16.81 10.09 -6.58
CA PHE A 78 17.49 8.81 -6.75
C PHE A 78 18.68 8.71 -5.79
N LYS A 79 19.09 7.48 -5.43
CA LYS A 79 20.17 7.26 -4.45
C LYS A 79 21.54 7.81 -4.85
N ASP A 80 21.78 8.02 -6.14
CA ASP A 80 22.97 8.66 -6.69
C ASP A 80 22.90 10.21 -6.70
N GLY A 81 21.77 10.77 -6.27
CA GLY A 81 21.52 12.21 -6.21
C GLY A 81 20.75 12.79 -7.40
N PHE A 82 20.46 11.99 -8.44
CA PHE A 82 19.66 12.46 -9.57
C PHE A 82 18.26 12.87 -9.11
N GLN A 83 17.80 14.06 -9.53
CA GLN A 83 16.58 14.69 -9.01
C GLN A 83 15.38 14.38 -9.89
N GLY A 84 14.26 14.01 -9.27
CA GLY A 84 12.96 13.81 -9.91
C GLY A 84 12.83 12.47 -10.62
N GLY A 85 11.71 11.78 -10.39
CA GLY A 85 11.31 10.56 -11.11
C GLY A 85 10.39 10.82 -12.31
N VAL A 86 10.18 12.09 -12.68
CA VAL A 86 9.34 12.49 -13.82
C VAL A 86 10.05 13.63 -14.55
N HIS A 87 10.40 13.42 -15.82
CA HIS A 87 11.18 14.37 -16.62
C HIS A 87 10.49 14.71 -17.92
N VAL A 88 10.19 15.99 -18.14
CA VAL A 88 9.77 16.50 -19.44
C VAL A 88 11.04 16.77 -20.26
N CYS A 89 11.16 16.07 -21.39
CA CYS A 89 12.37 16.04 -22.21
C CYS A 89 12.09 16.72 -23.56
N ASP A 90 12.94 17.66 -23.96
CA ASP A 90 12.76 18.43 -25.20
C ASP A 90 13.13 17.66 -26.48
N SER A 91 13.70 16.46 -26.35
CA SER A 91 14.07 15.62 -27.48
C SER A 91 14.12 14.14 -27.09
N ALA A 92 14.18 13.26 -28.11
CA ALA A 92 14.39 11.82 -27.90
C ALA A 92 15.73 11.55 -27.19
N ALA A 93 16.80 12.29 -27.56
CA ALA A 93 18.10 12.15 -26.91
C ALA A 93 18.04 12.50 -25.41
N ALA A 94 17.37 13.60 -25.06
CA ALA A 94 17.17 13.98 -23.65
C ALA A 94 16.37 12.93 -22.87
N ALA A 95 15.36 12.33 -23.49
CA ALA A 95 14.57 11.25 -22.87
C ALA A 95 15.42 9.99 -22.60
N VAL A 96 16.29 9.63 -23.54
CA VAL A 96 17.22 8.50 -23.39
C VAL A 96 18.25 8.77 -22.28
N GLU A 97 18.79 9.98 -22.19
CA GLU A 97 19.71 10.35 -21.11
C GLU A 97 19.04 10.32 -19.74
N ALA A 98 17.83 10.86 -19.60
CA ALA A 98 17.05 10.73 -18.37
C ALA A 98 16.82 9.25 -18.01
N ALA A 99 16.46 8.42 -18.99
CA ALA A 99 16.23 7.00 -18.78
C ALA A 99 17.48 6.25 -18.26
N LYS A 100 18.69 6.59 -18.73
CA LYS A 100 19.95 6.00 -18.25
C LYS A 100 20.21 6.26 -16.77
N HIS A 101 19.81 7.43 -16.25
CA HIS A 101 19.93 7.74 -14.83
C HIS A 101 18.85 7.05 -13.98
N MET A 102 17.66 6.86 -14.55
CA MET A 102 16.48 6.40 -13.82
C MET A 102 16.37 4.87 -13.77
N LEU A 103 16.53 4.18 -14.90
CA LEU A 103 16.30 2.75 -15.03
C LEU A 103 17.39 1.94 -14.30
N GLY A 104 16.97 0.99 -13.47
CA GLY A 104 17.86 0.20 -12.61
C GLY A 104 18.33 0.94 -11.35
N ASN A 105 17.93 2.19 -11.15
CA ASN A 105 18.27 2.99 -9.98
C ASN A 105 17.12 2.96 -8.95
N THR A 106 17.39 3.38 -7.71
CA THR A 106 16.40 3.41 -6.63
C THR A 106 15.89 4.83 -6.40
N LEU A 107 14.59 5.04 -6.61
CA LEU A 107 13.92 6.31 -6.37
C LEU A 107 13.40 6.38 -4.93
N VAL A 108 13.80 7.42 -4.20
CA VAL A 108 13.31 7.74 -2.86
C VAL A 108 12.25 8.85 -2.98
N THR A 109 11.06 8.60 -2.45
CA THR A 109 10.00 9.60 -2.30
C THR A 109 9.59 9.74 -0.84
N LYS A 110 8.79 10.76 -0.53
CA LYS A 110 8.18 10.93 0.81
C LYS A 110 7.38 9.69 1.24
N GLN A 111 6.81 8.94 0.30
CA GLN A 111 5.98 7.75 0.57
C GLN A 111 6.78 6.46 0.67
N THR A 112 7.98 6.36 0.07
CA THR A 112 8.82 5.14 0.16
C THR A 112 9.69 5.10 1.42
N GLY A 113 9.92 6.25 2.06
CA GLY A 113 10.97 6.40 3.07
C GLY A 113 12.38 6.17 2.49
N PRO A 114 13.42 6.13 3.35
CA PRO A 114 14.83 6.07 2.93
C PRO A 114 15.20 4.85 2.08
N LYS A 115 14.46 3.73 2.22
CA LYS A 115 14.69 2.50 1.45
C LYS A 115 14.55 2.75 -0.05
N GLY A 116 13.59 3.59 -0.45
CA GLY A 116 13.22 3.83 -1.85
C GLY A 116 12.60 2.61 -2.53
N GLN A 117 12.32 2.73 -3.82
CA GLN A 117 11.89 1.64 -4.68
C GLN A 117 12.74 1.58 -5.95
N LEU A 118 13.13 0.36 -6.35
CA LEU A 118 13.89 0.12 -7.57
C LEU A 118 13.02 0.43 -8.78
N VAL A 119 13.53 1.25 -9.70
CA VAL A 119 12.87 1.57 -10.96
C VAL A 119 13.29 0.56 -12.01
N SER A 120 12.50 -0.50 -12.19
CA SER A 120 12.73 -1.55 -13.20
C SER A 120 11.99 -1.31 -14.53
N THR A 121 11.08 -0.34 -14.54
CA THR A 121 10.27 0.04 -15.71
C THR A 121 10.12 1.56 -15.75
N LEU A 122 10.20 2.12 -16.95
CA LEU A 122 9.89 3.52 -17.25
C LEU A 122 8.64 3.59 -18.11
N TYR A 123 7.84 4.64 -17.95
CA TYR A 123 6.74 4.95 -18.86
C TYR A 123 7.09 6.21 -19.63
N VAL A 124 7.26 6.06 -20.95
CA VAL A 124 7.62 7.14 -21.86
C VAL A 124 6.34 7.58 -22.57
N THR A 125 5.97 8.85 -22.42
CA THR A 125 4.69 9.36 -22.92
C THR A 125 4.86 10.59 -23.81
N GLU A 126 3.80 10.91 -24.54
CA GLU A 126 3.60 12.24 -25.09
C GLU A 126 3.63 13.28 -23.96
N ALA A 127 4.21 14.45 -24.23
CA ALA A 127 4.01 15.61 -23.39
C ALA A 127 2.76 16.34 -23.88
N ILE A 128 1.73 16.39 -23.04
CA ILE A 128 0.49 17.09 -23.38
C ILE A 128 0.73 18.60 -23.41
N ALA A 129 0.49 19.18 -24.59
CA ALA A 129 0.52 20.62 -24.81
C ALA A 129 -0.80 21.27 -24.38
N ASP A 130 -0.78 22.60 -24.20
CA ASP A 130 -1.98 23.40 -24.00
C ASP A 130 -2.83 23.03 -22.77
N ILE A 131 -2.17 22.56 -21.70
CA ILE A 131 -2.76 22.46 -20.37
C ILE A 131 -3.18 23.86 -19.92
N LYS A 132 -4.49 24.04 -19.69
CA LYS A 132 -5.06 25.27 -19.16
C LYS A 132 -5.00 25.27 -17.64
N ARG A 133 -5.38 24.16 -17.01
CA ARG A 133 -5.36 23.97 -15.55
C ARG A 133 -5.14 22.50 -15.18
N GLU A 134 -4.51 22.31 -14.03
CA GLU A 134 -4.32 21.01 -13.39
C GLU A 134 -5.18 20.93 -12.13
N LEU A 135 -6.01 19.91 -12.04
CA LEU A 135 -6.90 19.65 -10.91
C LEU A 135 -6.54 18.32 -10.26
N TYR A 136 -7.11 18.07 -9.08
CA TYR A 136 -7.08 16.79 -8.40
C TYR A 136 -8.48 16.17 -8.44
N LEU A 137 -8.56 14.87 -8.73
CA LEU A 137 -9.81 14.11 -8.63
C LEU A 137 -9.53 12.70 -8.12
N SER A 138 -10.30 12.25 -7.13
CA SER A 138 -10.23 10.87 -6.67
C SER A 138 -11.61 10.32 -6.31
N LEU A 139 -11.86 9.07 -6.67
CA LEU A 139 -12.96 8.26 -6.17
C LEU A 139 -12.44 7.38 -5.03
N ILE A 140 -13.09 7.44 -3.87
CA ILE A 140 -12.79 6.59 -2.71
C ILE A 140 -14.06 5.92 -2.19
N LEU A 141 -13.89 4.85 -1.41
CA LEU A 141 -14.96 4.29 -0.59
C LEU A 141 -14.98 4.99 0.78
N ASP A 142 -15.87 5.98 0.93
CA ASP A 142 -15.98 6.71 2.20
C ASP A 142 -16.65 5.84 3.27
N ARG A 143 -15.87 5.53 4.32
CA ARG A 143 -16.32 4.71 5.44
C ARG A 143 -17.37 5.41 6.30
N LYS A 144 -17.39 6.75 6.34
CA LYS A 144 -18.34 7.50 7.18
C LYS A 144 -19.74 7.46 6.60
N SER A 145 -19.86 7.68 5.30
CA SER A 145 -21.14 7.64 4.59
C SER A 145 -21.51 6.25 4.05
N ALA A 146 -20.58 5.28 4.13
CA ALA A 146 -20.71 3.94 3.57
C ALA A 146 -21.08 3.97 2.09
N SER A 147 -20.43 4.85 1.32
CA SER A 147 -20.72 5.06 -0.10
C SER A 147 -19.47 5.50 -0.86
N PRO A 148 -19.41 5.25 -2.18
CA PRO A 148 -18.40 5.86 -3.02
C PRO A 148 -18.53 7.39 -2.99
N MET A 149 -17.39 8.07 -2.97
CA MET A 149 -17.32 9.52 -2.89
C MET A 149 -16.21 10.03 -3.80
N PHE A 150 -16.54 10.99 -4.65
CA PHE A 150 -15.54 11.79 -5.32
C PHE A 150 -15.03 12.86 -4.37
N VAL A 151 -13.71 13.04 -4.35
CA VAL A 151 -12.97 14.08 -3.65
C VAL A 151 -12.13 14.80 -4.69
N GLY A 152 -12.23 16.11 -4.77
CA GLY A 152 -11.63 16.88 -5.85
C GLY A 152 -11.23 18.27 -5.41
N SER A 153 -10.28 18.86 -6.15
CA SER A 153 -9.87 20.24 -5.94
C SER A 153 -9.41 20.89 -7.24
N ALA A 154 -9.65 22.19 -7.36
CA ALA A 154 -9.09 23.02 -8.44
C ALA A 154 -7.56 23.18 -8.34
N GLU A 155 -6.94 22.79 -7.22
CA GLU A 155 -5.49 22.81 -7.02
C GLU A 155 -4.90 21.40 -7.21
N GLY A 156 -4.63 21.04 -8.46
CA GLY A 156 -3.92 19.81 -8.82
C GLY A 156 -2.41 19.89 -8.66
N GLY A 157 -1.71 18.78 -8.94
CA GLY A 157 -0.24 18.71 -8.95
C GLY A 157 0.42 18.77 -7.56
N THR A 158 -0.37 18.83 -6.49
CA THR A 158 0.09 18.87 -5.09
C THR A 158 -0.50 17.72 -4.27
N SER A 159 -0.03 17.53 -3.04
CA SER A 159 -0.54 16.49 -2.13
C SER A 159 -1.89 16.90 -1.57
N ILE A 160 -2.92 16.10 -1.86
CA ILE A 160 -4.28 16.35 -1.36
C ILE A 160 -4.33 16.32 0.18
N GLU A 161 -3.47 15.52 0.82
CA GLU A 161 -3.40 15.41 2.28
C GLU A 161 -2.80 16.65 2.94
N GLU A 162 -1.93 17.36 2.23
CA GLU A 162 -1.43 18.67 2.65
C GLU A 162 -2.52 19.72 2.48
N LEU A 163 -3.21 19.72 1.33
CA LEU A 163 -4.32 20.61 1.06
C LEU A 163 -5.46 20.46 2.09
N ALA A 164 -5.77 19.22 2.49
CA ALA A 164 -6.78 18.95 3.51
C ALA A 164 -6.43 19.53 4.89
N LYS A 165 -5.14 19.79 5.16
CA LYS A 165 -4.67 20.40 6.41
C LYS A 165 -4.59 21.91 6.33
N THR A 166 -4.12 22.45 5.20
CA THR A 166 -3.85 23.88 5.05
C THR A 166 -5.05 24.65 4.51
N ASN A 167 -5.84 24.04 3.61
CA ASN A 167 -6.94 24.65 2.86
C ASN A 167 -8.11 23.68 2.63
N PRO A 168 -8.74 23.14 3.69
CA PRO A 168 -9.83 22.18 3.56
C PRO A 168 -11.03 22.69 2.75
N GLU A 169 -11.25 24.01 2.69
CA GLU A 169 -12.30 24.67 1.92
C GLU A 169 -12.19 24.47 0.39
N LYS A 170 -10.97 24.19 -0.09
CA LYS A 170 -10.66 23.93 -1.51
C LYS A 170 -10.95 22.50 -1.93
N ILE A 171 -11.31 21.63 -0.99
CA ILE A 171 -11.70 20.25 -1.26
C ILE A 171 -13.22 20.21 -1.42
N LYS A 172 -13.67 19.71 -2.57
CA LYS A 172 -15.07 19.48 -2.89
C LYS A 172 -15.35 17.99 -2.94
N THR A 173 -16.52 17.59 -2.44
CA THR A 173 -16.91 16.19 -2.39
C THR A 173 -18.26 15.95 -3.02
N MET A 174 -18.39 14.87 -3.80
CA MET A 174 -19.67 14.41 -4.33
C MET A 174 -19.89 12.96 -3.92
N LYS A 175 -20.93 12.73 -3.12
CA LYS A 175 -21.35 11.37 -2.73
C LYS A 175 -22.08 10.71 -3.90
N VAL A 176 -21.82 9.43 -4.12
CA VAL A 176 -22.49 8.62 -5.15
C VAL A 176 -23.41 7.61 -4.50
N ASN A 177 -24.66 7.51 -4.98
CA ASN A 177 -25.57 6.44 -4.60
C ASN A 177 -25.21 5.18 -5.40
N VAL A 178 -24.90 4.08 -4.74
CA VAL A 178 -24.46 2.84 -5.41
C VAL A 178 -25.56 2.23 -6.28
N ALA A 179 -26.82 2.40 -5.89
CA ALA A 179 -27.98 1.87 -6.61
C ALA A 179 -28.26 2.65 -7.90
N GLU A 180 -28.13 3.98 -7.86
CA GLU A 180 -28.43 4.88 -8.98
C GLU A 180 -27.22 5.12 -9.89
N GLY A 181 -26.01 5.05 -9.33
CA GLY A 181 -24.78 5.45 -10.01
C GLY A 181 -24.54 6.96 -9.94
N VAL A 182 -23.74 7.47 -10.88
CA VAL A 182 -23.46 8.90 -10.99
C VAL A 182 -24.55 9.54 -11.85
N ASP A 183 -25.38 10.35 -11.20
CA ASP A 183 -26.31 11.24 -11.89
C ASP A 183 -25.54 12.32 -12.68
N HIS A 184 -26.00 12.59 -13.91
CA HIS A 184 -25.29 13.47 -14.83
C HIS A 184 -25.31 14.92 -14.35
N ASP A 185 -26.48 15.42 -13.95
CA ASP A 185 -26.63 16.81 -13.51
C ASP A 185 -25.85 17.07 -12.22
N ALA A 186 -25.82 16.08 -11.31
CA ALA A 186 -24.97 16.11 -10.12
C ALA A 186 -23.47 16.16 -10.48
N ALA A 187 -23.02 15.37 -11.46
CA ALA A 187 -21.63 15.40 -11.93
C ALA A 187 -21.26 16.75 -12.58
N VAL A 188 -22.16 17.34 -13.35
CA VAL A 188 -21.97 18.69 -13.93
C VAL A 188 -21.92 19.75 -12.85
N ALA A 189 -22.81 19.69 -11.84
CA ALA A 189 -22.78 20.60 -10.70
C ALA A 189 -21.45 20.49 -9.93
N TYR A 190 -20.99 19.26 -9.68
CA TYR A 190 -19.70 19.01 -9.04
C TYR A 190 -18.52 19.51 -9.87
N ALA A 191 -18.53 19.29 -11.19
CA ALA A 191 -17.51 19.86 -12.08
C ALA A 191 -17.49 21.40 -12.01
N LYS A 192 -18.65 22.05 -11.93
CA LYS A 192 -18.72 23.51 -11.74
C LYS A 192 -18.15 23.96 -10.39
N GLU A 193 -18.34 23.19 -9.32
CA GLU A 193 -17.71 23.47 -8.02
C GLU A 193 -16.18 23.35 -8.06
N LEU A 194 -15.65 22.47 -8.92
CA LEU A 194 -14.21 22.37 -9.22
C LEU A 194 -13.72 23.48 -10.17
N GLY A 195 -14.62 24.36 -10.62
CA GLY A 195 -14.31 25.52 -11.43
C GLY A 195 -14.36 25.28 -12.94
N PHE A 196 -14.89 24.16 -13.42
CA PHE A 196 -15.23 23.97 -14.83
C PHE A 196 -16.45 24.84 -15.22
N SER A 197 -16.55 25.23 -16.48
CA SER A 197 -17.66 26.06 -16.97
C SER A 197 -18.05 25.70 -18.39
N GLY A 198 -19.28 26.07 -18.79
CA GLY A 198 -19.83 25.81 -20.12
C GLY A 198 -19.76 24.33 -20.49
N GLU A 199 -19.39 24.06 -21.75
CA GLU A 199 -19.25 22.72 -22.32
C GLU A 199 -18.14 21.89 -21.64
N THR A 200 -17.08 22.52 -21.13
CA THR A 200 -16.01 21.81 -20.40
C THR A 200 -16.53 21.16 -19.11
N ALA A 201 -17.56 21.72 -18.47
CA ALA A 201 -18.19 21.09 -17.32
C ALA A 201 -18.93 19.79 -17.70
N GLU A 202 -19.50 19.73 -18.91
CA GLU A 202 -20.10 18.51 -19.46
C GLU A 202 -19.03 17.46 -19.75
N HIS A 203 -17.92 17.85 -20.38
CA HIS A 203 -16.79 16.96 -20.62
C HIS A 203 -16.20 16.39 -19.33
N ALA A 204 -16.06 17.22 -18.29
CA ALA A 204 -15.61 16.78 -16.98
C ALA A 204 -16.61 15.81 -16.33
N ALA A 205 -17.91 16.07 -16.42
CA ALA A 205 -18.96 15.19 -15.91
C ALA A 205 -18.91 13.80 -16.57
N GLU A 206 -18.69 13.72 -17.88
CA GLU A 206 -18.53 12.45 -18.57
C GLU A 206 -17.28 11.67 -18.13
N GLN A 207 -16.16 12.36 -17.89
CA GLN A 207 -14.97 11.70 -17.32
C GLN A 207 -15.21 11.23 -15.88
N ILE A 208 -15.90 12.02 -15.04
CA ILE A 208 -16.30 11.62 -13.68
C ILE A 208 -17.15 10.33 -13.71
N LYS A 209 -18.17 10.27 -14.58
CA LYS A 209 -19.00 9.07 -14.77
C LYS A 209 -18.16 7.88 -15.25
N THR A 210 -17.24 8.10 -16.18
CA THR A 210 -16.32 7.09 -16.70
C THR A 210 -15.44 6.51 -15.59
N LEU A 211 -14.82 7.37 -14.79
CA LEU A 211 -13.96 6.95 -13.67
C LEU A 211 -14.74 6.21 -12.58
N TYR A 212 -16.00 6.58 -12.32
CA TYR A 212 -16.88 5.81 -11.44
C TYR A 212 -17.14 4.40 -11.98
N ASN A 213 -17.47 4.29 -13.26
CA ASN A 213 -17.75 3.00 -13.89
C ASN A 213 -16.51 2.10 -13.90
N ILE A 214 -15.33 2.67 -14.16
CA ILE A 214 -14.03 1.96 -14.04
C ILE A 214 -13.84 1.47 -12.61
N GLY A 215 -14.01 2.34 -11.61
CA GLY A 215 -13.84 1.98 -10.21
C GLY A 215 -14.80 0.86 -9.79
N LYS A 216 -16.05 0.95 -10.21
CA LYS A 216 -17.09 -0.04 -9.92
C LYS A 216 -16.84 -1.38 -10.60
N SER A 217 -16.48 -1.40 -11.89
CA SER A 217 -16.34 -2.64 -12.67
C SER A 217 -15.09 -3.44 -12.31
N ASN A 218 -14.05 -2.77 -11.80
CA ASN A 218 -12.78 -3.40 -11.43
C ASN A 218 -12.61 -3.62 -9.91
N ASP A 219 -13.64 -3.34 -9.10
CA ASP A 219 -13.57 -3.42 -7.63
C ASP A 219 -12.46 -2.54 -7.02
N CYS A 220 -12.33 -1.30 -7.52
CA CYS A 220 -11.38 -0.34 -6.98
C CYS A 220 -11.81 0.14 -5.60
N THR A 221 -10.86 0.19 -4.66
CA THR A 221 -11.01 0.93 -3.40
C THR A 221 -10.63 2.39 -3.55
N MET A 222 -9.81 2.70 -4.56
CA MET A 222 -9.44 4.06 -4.93
C MET A 222 -9.16 4.18 -6.43
N VAL A 223 -9.63 5.27 -7.04
CA VAL A 223 -9.18 5.76 -8.34
C VAL A 223 -8.72 7.19 -8.12
N GLU A 224 -7.43 7.47 -8.21
CA GLU A 224 -6.86 8.81 -8.02
C GLU A 224 -6.25 9.29 -9.33
N ILE A 225 -6.65 10.48 -9.78
CA ILE A 225 -6.12 11.16 -10.95
C ILE A 225 -5.47 12.48 -10.50
N ASN A 226 -4.15 12.59 -10.68
CA ASN A 226 -3.41 13.78 -10.24
C ASN A 226 -2.17 14.06 -11.11
N PRO A 227 -2.28 14.86 -12.19
CA PRO A 227 -3.37 15.81 -12.41
C PRO A 227 -4.51 15.29 -13.30
N PHE A 228 -5.74 15.71 -12.96
CA PHE A 228 -6.92 15.71 -13.82
C PHE A 228 -6.95 17.06 -14.56
N VAL A 229 -6.76 17.04 -15.87
CA VAL A 229 -6.36 18.23 -16.62
C VAL A 229 -7.48 18.78 -17.48
N GLU A 230 -7.61 20.11 -17.48
CA GLU A 230 -8.35 20.86 -18.49
C GLU A 230 -7.41 21.38 -19.57
N LEU A 231 -7.71 21.11 -20.83
CA LEU A 231 -6.99 21.67 -21.98
C LEU A 231 -7.62 22.98 -22.46
N LYS A 232 -6.84 23.81 -23.17
CA LYS A 232 -7.33 25.09 -23.72
C LYS A 232 -8.49 24.92 -24.71
N ASN A 233 -8.58 23.77 -25.38
CA ASN A 233 -9.69 23.44 -26.28
C ASN A 233 -10.96 22.96 -25.56
N GLY A 234 -10.93 22.88 -24.22
CA GLY A 234 -12.06 22.44 -23.40
C GLY A 234 -12.16 20.92 -23.22
N ASP A 235 -11.20 20.14 -23.72
CA ASP A 235 -11.09 18.71 -23.38
C ASP A 235 -10.59 18.51 -21.94
N VAL A 236 -10.89 17.33 -21.40
CA VAL A 236 -10.49 16.90 -20.07
C VAL A 236 -9.75 15.58 -20.16
N MET A 237 -8.61 15.45 -19.47
CA MET A 237 -7.70 14.29 -19.58
C MET A 237 -7.14 13.83 -18.23
N GLU A 238 -6.80 12.54 -18.13
CA GLU A 238 -6.18 11.91 -16.96
C GLU A 238 -4.65 11.72 -17.16
N ILE A 239 -3.83 12.62 -16.61
CA ILE A 239 -2.38 12.69 -16.90
C ILE A 239 -1.52 11.87 -15.94
N ASP A 240 -2.01 11.54 -14.75
CA ASP A 240 -1.40 10.55 -13.87
C ASP A 240 -2.52 9.83 -13.13
N ALA A 241 -2.39 8.52 -13.00
CA ALA A 241 -3.44 7.67 -12.47
C ALA A 241 -2.87 6.64 -11.50
N LYS A 242 -3.52 6.53 -10.35
CA LYS A 242 -3.25 5.53 -9.32
C LYS A 242 -4.54 4.80 -8.98
N LEU A 243 -4.55 3.50 -9.22
CA LEU A 243 -5.70 2.63 -8.94
C LEU A 243 -5.30 1.63 -7.85
N SER A 244 -6.15 1.54 -6.83
CA SER A 244 -6.06 0.56 -5.75
C SER A 244 -7.30 -0.33 -5.77
N PHE A 245 -7.15 -1.63 -5.52
CA PHE A 245 -8.21 -2.63 -5.65
C PHE A 245 -8.52 -3.33 -4.33
N ASP A 246 -9.74 -3.84 -4.19
CA ASP A 246 -10.12 -4.68 -3.04
C ASP A 246 -9.53 -6.08 -3.20
N ASP A 247 -8.60 -6.44 -2.31
CA ASP A 247 -7.99 -7.78 -2.26
C ASP A 247 -9.05 -8.90 -2.12
N ASN A 248 -10.21 -8.62 -1.50
CA ASN A 248 -11.29 -9.59 -1.38
C ASN A 248 -12.00 -9.87 -2.72
N ALA A 249 -11.82 -9.02 -3.74
CA ALA A 249 -12.40 -9.22 -5.06
C ALA A 249 -11.51 -10.06 -6.00
N ALA A 250 -10.34 -10.53 -5.53
CA ALA A 250 -9.37 -11.29 -6.32
C ALA A 250 -9.99 -12.50 -7.06
N PHE A 251 -10.95 -13.18 -6.45
CA PHE A 251 -11.60 -14.35 -7.03
C PHE A 251 -12.34 -14.06 -8.35
N ARG A 252 -12.83 -12.82 -8.53
CA ARG A 252 -13.55 -12.37 -9.74
C ARG A 252 -12.73 -11.41 -10.61
N GLN A 253 -11.67 -10.80 -10.08
CA GLN A 253 -10.82 -9.86 -10.80
C GLN A 253 -9.47 -10.46 -11.25
N LYS A 254 -9.48 -11.70 -11.75
CA LYS A 254 -8.25 -12.46 -12.08
C LYS A 254 -7.29 -11.70 -13.02
N ALA A 255 -7.83 -10.99 -14.02
CA ALA A 255 -7.02 -10.21 -14.96
C ALA A 255 -6.29 -9.07 -14.25
N ILE A 256 -6.94 -8.34 -13.35
CA ILE A 256 -6.32 -7.27 -12.56
C ILE A 256 -5.25 -7.83 -11.62
N PHE A 257 -5.54 -8.92 -10.91
CA PHE A 257 -4.58 -9.51 -9.98
C PHE A 257 -3.37 -10.16 -10.67
N SER A 258 -3.47 -10.48 -11.96
CA SER A 258 -2.31 -10.90 -12.77
C SER A 258 -1.32 -9.77 -13.08
N LEU A 259 -1.71 -8.52 -12.85
CA LEU A 259 -0.87 -7.33 -13.04
C LEU A 259 0.04 -7.04 -11.84
N GLU A 260 -0.11 -7.76 -10.73
CA GLU A 260 0.66 -7.56 -9.49
C GLU A 260 2.17 -7.64 -9.76
N ASP A 261 2.88 -6.55 -9.45
CA ASP A 261 4.33 -6.53 -9.49
C ASP A 261 4.89 -6.87 -8.10
N GLN A 262 5.23 -8.14 -7.92
CA GLN A 262 5.81 -8.64 -6.67
C GLN A 262 7.19 -8.06 -6.36
N THR A 263 7.90 -7.47 -7.34
CA THR A 263 9.20 -6.82 -7.11
C THR A 263 9.07 -5.53 -6.29
N MET A 264 7.86 -4.97 -6.23
CA MET A 264 7.54 -3.78 -5.43
C MET A 264 7.12 -4.10 -4.00
N ILE A 265 7.01 -5.39 -3.66
CA ILE A 265 6.54 -5.91 -2.38
C ILE A 265 7.74 -6.51 -1.63
N ASP A 266 7.77 -6.39 -0.30
CA ASP A 266 8.82 -7.05 0.47
C ASP A 266 8.76 -8.57 0.29
N SER A 267 9.90 -9.18 -0.03
CA SER A 267 9.99 -10.62 -0.32
C SER A 267 9.44 -11.51 0.81
N LYS A 268 9.54 -11.05 2.07
CA LYS A 268 8.98 -11.76 3.24
C LYS A 268 7.46 -11.78 3.20
N GLU A 269 6.84 -10.69 2.75
CA GLU A 269 5.39 -10.58 2.61
C GLU A 269 4.88 -11.40 1.42
N VAL A 270 5.64 -11.43 0.32
CA VAL A 270 5.34 -12.33 -0.81
C VAL A 270 5.39 -13.80 -0.37
N LEU A 271 6.40 -14.18 0.41
CA LEU A 271 6.51 -15.53 0.96
C LEU A 271 5.36 -15.85 1.92
N ALA A 272 5.01 -14.93 2.82
CA ALA A 272 3.89 -15.09 3.74
C ALA A 272 2.55 -15.33 3.03
N LYS A 273 2.28 -14.56 1.97
CA LYS A 273 1.05 -14.68 1.16
C LYS A 273 0.89 -16.07 0.55
N LYS A 274 1.99 -16.76 0.18
CA LYS A 274 1.95 -18.15 -0.34
C LYS A 274 1.48 -19.18 0.69
N HIS A 275 1.49 -18.83 1.97
CA HIS A 275 1.08 -19.68 3.09
C HIS A 275 -0.19 -19.15 3.77
N ASP A 276 -0.91 -18.22 3.13
CA ASP A 276 -2.10 -17.55 3.67
C ASP A 276 -1.83 -16.86 5.03
N LEU A 277 -0.62 -16.29 5.18
CA LEU A 277 -0.21 -15.52 6.36
C LEU A 277 -0.27 -14.02 6.06
N ASN A 278 -0.88 -13.26 6.96
CA ASN A 278 -0.89 -11.80 6.89
C ASN A 278 0.37 -11.26 7.57
N TYR A 279 1.42 -11.00 6.80
CA TYR A 279 2.70 -10.47 7.28
C TYR A 279 2.91 -9.04 6.81
N ILE A 280 3.47 -8.17 7.67
CA ILE A 280 4.01 -6.87 7.29
C ILE A 280 5.39 -6.71 7.93
N ALA A 281 6.41 -6.44 7.12
CA ALA A 281 7.76 -6.18 7.62
C ALA A 281 7.83 -4.79 8.27
N LEU A 282 8.49 -4.70 9.42
CA LEU A 282 8.73 -3.46 10.16
C LEU A 282 10.22 -3.32 10.50
N GLU A 283 10.62 -2.14 11.00
CA GLU A 283 11.99 -1.87 11.43
C GLU A 283 12.12 -2.09 12.94
N GLY A 284 12.39 -3.34 13.33
CA GLY A 284 12.53 -3.72 14.73
C GLY A 284 13.32 -5.01 14.94
N ASN A 285 13.35 -5.47 16.19
CA ASN A 285 14.15 -6.62 16.61
C ASN A 285 13.36 -7.70 17.36
N VAL A 286 12.08 -7.44 17.71
CA VAL A 286 11.20 -8.45 18.30
C VAL A 286 10.26 -8.98 17.23
N GLY A 287 10.45 -10.22 16.80
CA GLY A 287 9.54 -10.89 15.88
C GLY A 287 8.21 -11.23 16.56
N CYS A 288 7.09 -11.10 15.85
CA CYS A 288 5.76 -11.38 16.39
C CYS A 288 5.10 -12.53 15.62
N LEU A 289 4.50 -13.49 16.34
CA LEU A 289 3.58 -14.50 15.78
C LEU A 289 2.31 -14.51 16.63
N VAL A 290 1.21 -14.08 16.03
CA VAL A 290 -0.06 -13.86 16.75
C VAL A 290 -1.22 -14.41 15.93
N ASN A 291 -2.32 -14.77 16.60
CA ASN A 291 -3.58 -15.09 15.95
C ASN A 291 -4.61 -13.96 16.16
N GLY A 292 -5.11 -13.42 15.06
CA GLY A 292 -6.05 -12.30 15.01
C GLY A 292 -5.35 -10.94 14.90
N ALA A 293 -5.67 -10.20 13.85
CA ALA A 293 -5.09 -8.89 13.55
C ALA A 293 -5.15 -7.88 14.72
N GLY A 294 -6.25 -7.86 15.48
CA GLY A 294 -6.38 -6.98 16.65
C GLY A 294 -5.37 -7.29 17.76
N LEU A 295 -5.18 -8.59 18.06
CA LEU A 295 -4.21 -9.04 19.04
C LEU A 295 -2.78 -8.82 18.54
N ALA A 296 -2.53 -9.00 17.24
CA ALA A 296 -1.24 -8.74 16.62
C ALA A 296 -0.83 -7.27 16.78
N MET A 297 -1.75 -6.33 16.52
CA MET A 297 -1.52 -4.90 16.77
C MET A 297 -1.27 -4.59 18.24
N ALA A 298 -2.11 -5.10 19.14
CA ALA A 298 -1.92 -4.91 20.58
C ALA A 298 -0.58 -5.48 21.08
N THR A 299 -0.08 -6.54 20.43
CA THR A 299 1.21 -7.15 20.78
C THR A 299 2.38 -6.26 20.40
N MET A 300 2.33 -5.65 19.21
CA MET A 300 3.32 -4.65 18.81
C MET A 300 3.28 -3.42 19.71
N ASP A 301 2.09 -2.95 20.08
CA ASP A 301 1.93 -1.82 21.00
C ASP A 301 2.52 -2.15 22.38
N ALA A 302 2.28 -3.35 22.91
CA ALA A 302 2.85 -3.79 24.18
C ALA A 302 4.39 -3.85 24.13
N ILE A 303 4.98 -4.35 23.03
CA ILE A 303 6.43 -4.32 22.83
C ILE A 303 6.95 -2.88 22.86
N SER A 304 6.27 -1.96 22.17
CA SER A 304 6.64 -0.54 22.15
C SER A 304 6.53 0.12 23.53
N LEU A 305 5.49 -0.21 24.31
CA LEU A 305 5.31 0.30 25.67
C LEU A 305 6.46 -0.07 26.60
N HIS A 306 7.08 -1.25 26.40
CA HIS A 306 8.26 -1.70 27.14
C HIS A 306 9.59 -1.25 26.52
N GLY A 307 9.55 -0.36 25.51
CA GLY A 307 10.74 0.23 24.88
C GLY A 307 11.44 -0.66 23.84
N GLY A 308 10.79 -1.73 23.38
CA GLY A 308 11.26 -2.52 22.24
C GLY A 308 10.69 -2.04 20.91
N SER A 309 11.13 -2.66 19.81
CA SER A 309 10.55 -2.43 18.48
C SER A 309 10.15 -3.76 17.84
N ALA A 310 8.89 -3.86 17.41
CA ALA A 310 8.41 -5.02 16.68
C ALA A 310 9.05 -5.08 15.28
N ALA A 311 9.63 -6.21 14.91
CA ALA A 311 10.24 -6.47 13.61
C ALA A 311 9.20 -6.76 12.53
N ASN A 312 8.00 -7.18 12.93
CA ASN A 312 6.92 -7.48 12.01
C ASN A 312 5.54 -7.43 12.67
N PHE A 313 4.53 -7.23 11.84
CA PHE A 313 3.17 -7.70 12.09
C PHE A 313 3.05 -9.09 11.47
N LEU A 314 2.47 -10.05 12.18
CA LEU A 314 2.03 -11.32 11.59
C LEU A 314 0.78 -11.84 12.29
N ASP A 315 -0.29 -11.98 11.50
CA ASP A 315 -1.51 -12.67 11.87
C ASP A 315 -1.59 -14.02 11.15
N ALA A 316 -1.50 -15.10 11.91
CA ALA A 316 -1.62 -16.48 11.42
C ALA A 316 -3.08 -16.97 11.29
N GLY A 317 -4.06 -16.16 11.69
CA GLY A 317 -5.47 -16.50 11.71
C GLY A 317 -5.87 -17.38 12.91
N GLY A 318 -7.18 -17.51 13.14
CA GLY A 318 -7.73 -18.24 14.30
C GLY A 318 -7.61 -19.77 14.24
N SER A 319 -7.10 -20.33 13.15
CA SER A 319 -7.01 -21.78 12.91
C SER A 319 -5.74 -22.15 12.14
N ALA A 320 -4.62 -21.53 12.51
CA ALA A 320 -3.32 -21.76 11.88
C ALA A 320 -2.89 -23.23 12.00
N SER A 321 -2.55 -23.85 10.88
CA SER A 321 -1.97 -25.19 10.85
C SER A 321 -0.52 -25.19 11.34
N GLU A 322 0.00 -26.37 11.73
CA GLU A 322 1.42 -26.53 12.07
C GLU A 322 2.35 -26.08 10.93
N ALA A 323 2.00 -26.39 9.68
CA ALA A 323 2.76 -25.98 8.50
C ALA A 323 2.83 -24.45 8.34
N GLN A 324 1.73 -23.75 8.65
CA GLN A 324 1.68 -22.29 8.67
C GLN A 324 2.55 -21.71 9.79
N ILE A 325 2.54 -22.32 10.99
CA ILE A 325 3.42 -21.92 12.10
C ILE A 325 4.90 -22.08 11.70
N VAL A 326 5.29 -23.22 11.14
CA VAL A 326 6.67 -23.45 10.67
C VAL A 326 7.06 -22.41 9.61
N SER A 327 6.16 -22.09 8.68
CA SER A 327 6.41 -21.10 7.64
C SER A 327 6.55 -19.69 8.21
N ALA A 328 5.72 -19.32 9.18
CA ALA A 328 5.83 -18.06 9.91
C ALA A 328 7.18 -17.94 10.63
N PHE A 329 7.62 -19.00 11.32
CA PHE A 329 8.93 -19.04 11.95
C PHE A 329 10.06 -18.87 10.92
N LYS A 330 10.02 -19.57 9.78
CA LYS A 330 11.01 -19.39 8.70
C LYS A 330 11.10 -17.94 8.22
N ILE A 331 9.96 -17.28 8.07
CA ILE A 331 9.90 -15.88 7.62
C ILE A 331 10.51 -14.95 8.68
N ILE A 332 10.15 -15.13 9.95
CA ILE A 332 10.63 -14.30 11.06
C ILE A 332 12.13 -14.52 11.29
N THR A 333 12.60 -15.77 11.38
CA THR A 333 14.01 -16.08 11.64
C THR A 333 14.92 -15.80 10.44
N GLY A 334 14.36 -15.69 9.24
CA GLY A 334 15.09 -15.23 8.05
C GLY A 334 15.46 -13.75 8.08
N ASP A 335 14.88 -12.96 9.00
CA ASP A 335 15.24 -11.56 9.19
C ASP A 335 16.42 -11.43 10.18
N PRO A 336 17.61 -10.97 9.73
CA PRO A 336 18.80 -10.87 10.58
C PRO A 336 18.65 -9.84 11.73
N HIS A 337 17.68 -8.93 11.64
CA HIS A 337 17.41 -7.94 12.68
C HIS A 337 16.64 -8.52 13.87
N VAL A 338 15.96 -9.66 13.71
CA VAL A 338 15.20 -10.30 14.78
C VAL A 338 16.17 -10.91 15.81
N LYS A 339 15.99 -10.52 17.07
CA LYS A 339 16.78 -10.95 18.24
C LYS A 339 15.97 -11.72 19.27
N SER A 340 14.65 -11.57 19.29
CA SER A 340 13.74 -12.43 20.04
C SER A 340 12.43 -12.62 19.27
N ILE A 341 11.63 -13.63 19.63
CA ILE A 341 10.29 -13.85 19.06
C ILE A 341 9.27 -13.89 20.17
N LEU A 342 8.19 -13.11 20.04
CA LEU A 342 7.01 -13.19 20.87
C LEU A 342 5.88 -13.92 20.13
N VAL A 343 5.57 -15.12 20.61
CA VAL A 343 4.40 -15.89 20.20
C VAL A 343 3.28 -15.60 21.20
N ASN A 344 2.26 -14.84 20.78
CA ASN A 344 1.12 -14.50 21.62
C ASN A 344 -0.14 -15.08 21.02
N ILE A 345 -0.63 -16.18 21.60
CA ILE A 345 -1.75 -16.93 21.05
C ILE A 345 -2.89 -17.01 22.07
N PHE A 346 -4.06 -16.58 21.65
CA PHE A 346 -5.31 -16.78 22.37
C PHE A 346 -6.09 -17.93 21.72
N GLY A 347 -6.00 -19.11 22.32
CA GLY A 347 -6.67 -20.34 21.91
C GLY A 347 -8.19 -20.24 22.06
N GLY A 348 -8.86 -19.95 20.95
CA GLY A 348 -10.31 -20.13 20.81
C GLY A 348 -10.62 -21.57 20.38
N ILE A 349 -10.75 -21.77 19.07
CA ILE A 349 -11.01 -23.09 18.45
C ILE A 349 -9.79 -24.02 18.59
N MET A 350 -8.57 -23.46 18.50
CA MET A 350 -7.34 -24.23 18.64
C MET A 350 -6.96 -24.46 20.09
N HIS A 351 -6.51 -25.68 20.40
CA HIS A 351 -5.98 -26.01 21.71
C HIS A 351 -4.52 -25.58 21.85
N CYS A 352 -4.15 -25.08 23.03
CA CYS A 352 -2.82 -24.54 23.31
C CYS A 352 -1.72 -25.62 23.22
N ASP A 353 -2.03 -26.88 23.49
CA ASP A 353 -1.07 -28.00 23.39
C ASP A 353 -0.66 -28.29 21.94
N VAL A 354 -1.58 -28.20 20.99
CA VAL A 354 -1.27 -28.35 19.55
C VAL A 354 -0.35 -27.22 19.08
N ILE A 355 -0.62 -25.99 19.52
CA ILE A 355 0.16 -24.81 19.16
C ILE A 355 1.56 -24.89 19.79
N ALA A 356 1.64 -25.25 21.06
CA ALA A 356 2.91 -25.48 21.76
C ALA A 356 3.77 -26.52 21.03
N GLN A 357 3.16 -27.63 20.61
CA GLN A 357 3.84 -28.66 19.84
C GLN A 357 4.37 -28.12 18.49
N GLY A 358 3.54 -27.35 17.78
CA GLY A 358 3.95 -26.70 16.52
C GLY A 358 5.12 -25.73 16.70
N VAL A 359 5.13 -24.93 17.77
CA VAL A 359 6.24 -24.03 18.10
C VAL A 359 7.53 -24.81 18.40
N VAL A 360 7.43 -25.87 19.21
CA VAL A 360 8.58 -26.74 19.55
C VAL A 360 9.11 -27.43 18.28
N ASN A 361 8.23 -27.96 17.44
CA ASN A 361 8.61 -28.64 16.20
C ASN A 361 9.26 -27.69 15.20
N ALA A 362 8.70 -26.49 15.03
CA ALA A 362 9.29 -25.44 14.19
C ALA A 362 10.68 -25.06 14.69
N SER A 363 10.84 -24.85 15.99
CA SER A 363 12.11 -24.49 16.61
C SER A 363 13.19 -25.57 16.41
N LYS A 364 12.83 -26.86 16.55
CA LYS A 364 13.74 -27.99 16.28
C LYS A 364 14.10 -28.09 14.81
N THR A 365 13.11 -28.01 13.93
CA THR A 365 13.28 -28.15 12.48
C THR A 365 14.19 -27.06 11.91
N LEU A 366 14.07 -25.84 12.44
CA LEU A 366 14.86 -24.69 11.99
C LEU A 366 16.15 -24.49 12.78
N SER A 367 16.38 -25.29 13.82
CA SER A 367 17.51 -25.12 14.75
C SER A 367 17.63 -23.68 15.27
N THR A 368 16.48 -23.09 15.64
CA THR A 368 16.40 -21.68 16.03
C THR A 368 17.19 -21.41 17.31
N THR A 369 18.16 -20.48 17.24
CA THR A 369 18.93 -20.00 18.40
C THR A 369 18.35 -18.74 19.02
N ILE A 370 17.41 -18.09 18.32
CA ILE A 370 16.73 -16.88 18.78
C ILE A 370 15.81 -17.25 19.95
N PRO A 371 15.87 -16.55 21.11
CA PRO A 371 15.00 -16.81 22.24
C PRO A 371 13.53 -16.55 21.89
N ILE A 372 12.66 -17.48 22.31
CA ILE A 372 11.23 -17.41 22.03
C ILE A 372 10.49 -17.22 23.34
N VAL A 373 9.62 -16.21 23.41
CA VAL A 373 8.66 -16.03 24.50
C VAL A 373 7.30 -16.44 23.99
N VAL A 374 6.63 -17.35 24.71
CA VAL A 374 5.33 -17.87 24.34
C VAL A 374 4.32 -17.54 25.43
N ARG A 375 3.26 -16.85 25.04
CA ARG A 375 2.07 -16.66 25.86
C ARG A 375 0.91 -17.42 25.21
N LEU A 376 0.44 -18.45 25.90
CA LEU A 376 -0.73 -19.25 25.52
C LEU A 376 -1.85 -18.95 26.49
N CYS A 377 -3.08 -18.81 25.98
CA CYS A 377 -4.27 -18.69 26.82
C CYS A 377 -5.44 -19.38 26.15
N GLY A 378 -6.15 -20.26 26.87
CA GLY A 378 -7.32 -20.97 26.33
C GLY A 378 -7.35 -22.47 26.66
N THR A 379 -8.01 -23.26 25.83
CA THR A 379 -8.14 -24.71 26.05
C THR A 379 -6.77 -25.39 26.10
N ASN A 380 -6.56 -26.28 27.08
CA ASN A 380 -5.29 -26.99 27.32
C ASN A 380 -4.07 -26.08 27.58
N GLU A 381 -4.27 -24.86 28.10
CA GLU A 381 -3.19 -23.93 28.40
C GLU A 381 -2.07 -24.57 29.24
N GLN A 382 -2.42 -25.22 30.36
CA GLN A 382 -1.43 -25.86 31.23
C GLN A 382 -0.61 -26.92 30.48
N ARG A 383 -1.28 -27.78 29.70
CA ARG A 383 -0.61 -28.81 28.91
C ARG A 383 0.33 -28.20 27.86
N GLY A 384 -0.06 -27.08 27.24
CA GLY A 384 0.82 -26.33 26.34
C GLY A 384 2.06 -25.78 27.05
N LYS A 385 1.91 -25.23 28.26
CA LYS A 385 3.03 -24.77 29.10
C LYS A 385 3.96 -25.93 29.48
N ASP A 386 3.41 -27.11 29.77
CA ASP A 386 4.18 -28.30 30.09
C ASP A 386 5.00 -28.79 28.89
N ILE A 387 4.40 -28.79 27.68
CA ILE A 387 5.10 -29.14 26.42
C ILE A 387 6.30 -28.23 26.18
N ILE A 388 6.12 -26.92 26.38
CA ILE A 388 7.20 -25.93 26.23
C ILE A 388 8.30 -26.16 27.26
N SER A 389 7.93 -26.31 28.53
CA SER A 389 8.89 -26.45 29.63
C SER A 389 9.73 -27.73 29.51
N ASN A 390 9.14 -28.81 29.00
CA ASN A 390 9.81 -30.09 28.79
C ASN A 390 10.57 -30.19 27.45
N SER A 391 10.56 -29.14 26.61
CA SER A 391 11.14 -29.19 25.27
C SER A 391 12.66 -29.20 25.23
N GLY A 392 13.32 -28.70 26.28
CA GLY A 392 14.78 -28.51 26.34
C GLY A 392 15.30 -27.37 25.46
N LEU A 393 14.41 -26.54 24.90
CA LEU A 393 14.73 -25.41 24.01
C LEU A 393 14.71 -24.08 24.78
N ALA A 394 15.32 -23.04 24.21
CA ALA A 394 15.26 -21.67 24.72
C ALA A 394 13.88 -21.02 24.46
N ILE A 395 12.83 -21.66 24.95
CA ILE A 395 11.43 -21.23 24.85
C ILE A 395 10.94 -20.91 26.26
N HIS A 396 10.46 -19.69 26.44
CA HIS A 396 10.04 -19.14 27.72
C HIS A 396 8.53 -18.94 27.74
N SER A 397 7.83 -19.68 28.58
CA SER A 397 6.42 -19.42 28.85
C SER A 397 6.24 -18.11 29.63
N ALA A 398 5.18 -17.38 29.33
CA ALA A 398 4.71 -16.21 30.06
C ALA A 398 3.21 -16.36 30.38
N ASP A 399 2.80 -15.92 31.58
CA ASP A 399 1.44 -16.13 32.08
C ASP A 399 0.46 -15.05 31.60
N ASP A 400 0.92 -13.81 31.48
CA ASP A 400 0.12 -12.69 31.04
C ASP A 400 0.77 -11.96 29.87
N PHE A 401 -0.02 -11.08 29.26
CA PHE A 401 0.39 -10.33 28.08
C PHE A 401 1.57 -9.40 28.40
N ASP A 402 1.47 -8.62 29.48
CA ASP A 402 2.46 -7.58 29.80
C ASP A 402 3.84 -8.18 30.10
N SER A 403 3.88 -9.24 30.90
CA SER A 403 5.09 -10.01 31.21
C SER A 403 5.72 -10.63 29.97
N ALA A 404 4.90 -11.15 29.03
CA ALA A 404 5.39 -11.72 27.78
C ALA A 404 6.08 -10.65 26.90
N ALA A 405 5.45 -9.48 26.75
CA ALA A 405 6.01 -8.38 25.98
C ALA A 405 7.32 -7.87 26.59
N ARG A 406 7.34 -7.60 27.90
CA ARG A 406 8.52 -7.15 28.63
C ARG A 406 9.69 -8.12 28.49
N LYS A 407 9.44 -9.42 28.68
CA LYS A 407 10.46 -10.46 28.57
C LYS A 407 11.00 -10.58 27.14
N ALA A 408 10.14 -10.48 26.13
CA ALA A 408 10.57 -10.50 24.74
C ALA A 408 11.49 -9.31 24.41
N VAL A 409 11.19 -8.12 24.95
CA VAL A 409 12.02 -6.92 24.80
C VAL A 409 13.36 -7.09 25.51
N GLU A 410 13.37 -7.63 26.73
CA GLU A 410 14.61 -7.90 27.49
C GLU A 410 15.54 -8.86 26.74
N LEU A 411 14.98 -9.91 26.13
CA LEU A 411 15.73 -10.92 25.37
C LEU A 411 16.16 -10.44 23.97
N ALA A 412 15.64 -9.31 23.49
CA ALA A 412 15.99 -8.74 22.20
C ALA A 412 17.16 -7.72 22.26
N LYS A 413 17.62 -7.41 23.47
CA LYS A 413 18.83 -6.61 23.73
C LYS A 413 20.05 -7.50 23.64
#